data_AF-A0A521YHP5-F1
#
_entry.id   AF-A0A521YHP5-F1
#
_cell.length_a   1.000
_cell.length_b   1.000
_cell.length_c   1.000
_cell.angle_alpha   90.00
_cell.angle_beta   90.00
_cell.angle_gamma   90.00
#
_symmetry.space_group_name_H-M   'P 1'
#
loop_
_entity.id
_entity.type
_entity.pdbx_description
1 polymer ?
#
loop_
_entity_poly.entity_id
_entity_poly.type
_entity_poly.pdbx_seq_one_letter_code
_entity_poly.pdbx_strand_id
1 'polypeptide(L)'
;MSKRAWPRWKPAAPSAGTLSRAEIGARIAPCRGISHSHSERRVRGPVSTAVSNARARERLTPVKRCTVAVAQALRVDLLVSYPRRCYAPAKREIGRILGRLGDAQPGIEKSGVAGIFVVRTSLDNRRVVAQCAELCQAEPDAFRFAIKWVPVDYWCEKDLDALERLIKEQVAPQIGAQETWAMLVEKRGWAEYHTAQIIARLAQSIDRRVRLKAPDKLVRIDILGATVAVSLLRPGETFSIYAPP
;
A
#
# COMPACT_ATOMS: atom_id res chain seq x y z
N MET A 1 -23.36 7.26 19.21
CA MET A 1 -23.15 8.32 18.21
C MET A 1 -21.71 8.82 18.32
N SER A 2 -20.90 8.68 17.28
CA SER A 2 -19.59 9.36 17.15
C SER A 2 -19.24 9.40 15.67
N LYS A 3 -19.57 10.53 15.02
CA LYS A 3 -19.22 10.81 13.62
C LYS A 3 -17.73 11.19 13.59
N ARG A 4 -16.84 10.25 13.31
CA ARG A 4 -15.46 10.60 12.92
C ARG A 4 -15.46 10.94 11.43
N ALA A 5 -15.45 12.24 11.16
CA ALA A 5 -15.28 12.79 9.82
C ALA A 5 -13.92 12.37 9.26
N TRP A 6 -13.91 11.92 8.01
CA TRP A 6 -12.70 11.68 7.23
C TRP A 6 -11.98 13.00 6.95
N PRO A 7 -10.64 13.05 6.84
CA PRO A 7 -9.96 14.27 6.43
C PRO A 7 -10.41 14.65 5.02
N ARG A 8 -11.00 15.83 4.94
CA ARG A 8 -11.66 16.41 3.78
C ARG A 8 -10.60 16.93 2.81
N TRP A 9 -10.56 16.41 1.60
CA TRP A 9 -9.90 17.12 0.51
C TRP A 9 -10.79 18.31 0.17
N LYS A 10 -10.30 19.52 0.45
CA LYS A 10 -10.89 20.78 -0.04
C LYS A 10 -9.89 21.40 -1.01
N PRO A 11 -10.31 21.89 -2.18
CA PRO A 11 -9.51 22.86 -2.91
C PRO A 11 -9.39 24.12 -2.04
N ALA A 12 -8.17 24.55 -1.74
CA ALA A 12 -7.91 25.78 -1.00
C ALA A 12 -7.24 26.80 -1.92
N ALA A 13 -7.79 28.03 -1.91
CA ALA A 13 -7.20 29.23 -2.51
C ALA A 13 -5.76 29.48 -1.99
N PRO A 14 -4.90 30.17 -2.77
CA PRO A 14 -3.48 30.23 -2.48
C PRO A 14 -3.19 31.07 -1.24
N SER A 15 -2.56 30.48 -0.24
CA SER A 15 -1.89 31.22 0.84
C SER A 15 -0.44 30.75 0.92
N ALA A 16 0.47 31.69 0.76
CA ALA A 16 1.92 31.50 0.82
C ALA A 16 2.37 30.99 2.19
N GLY A 17 3.32 30.06 2.19
CA GLY A 17 3.94 29.51 3.39
C GLY A 17 4.82 28.31 3.04
N THR A 18 6.07 28.60 2.68
CA THR A 18 7.12 27.60 2.45
C THR A 18 7.85 27.39 3.77
N LEU A 19 7.80 26.20 4.35
CA LEU A 19 8.70 25.82 5.45
C LEU A 19 9.91 25.12 4.87
N SER A 20 11.09 25.51 5.35
CA SER A 20 12.39 25.02 4.85
C SER A 20 12.87 23.80 5.64
N ARG A 21 13.86 23.12 5.05
CA ARG A 21 14.50 21.86 5.45
C ARG A 21 15.14 21.85 6.86
N ALA A 22 15.15 22.97 7.60
CA ALA A 22 15.85 23.10 8.88
C ALA A 22 15.01 22.78 10.14
N GLU A 23 13.68 22.69 10.05
CA GLU A 23 12.83 22.58 11.26
C GLU A 23 12.41 21.16 11.65
N ILE A 24 12.76 20.14 10.85
CA ILE A 24 12.37 18.74 11.10
C ILE A 24 13.45 17.95 11.89
N GLY A 25 14.65 18.50 12.06
CA GLY A 25 15.82 17.78 12.60
C GLY A 25 16.12 17.91 14.09
N ALA A 26 15.40 18.73 14.86
CA ALA A 26 15.79 19.07 16.24
C ALA A 26 14.78 18.56 17.28
N ARG A 27 14.85 17.26 17.59
CA ARG A 27 14.42 16.66 18.88
C ARG A 27 14.67 15.15 18.83
N ILE A 28 15.87 14.72 19.22
CA ILE A 28 16.20 13.47 19.93
C ILE A 28 17.68 13.58 20.32
N ALA A 29 17.97 13.57 21.63
CA ALA A 29 19.31 13.57 22.21
C ALA A 29 19.86 12.12 22.30
N PRO A 30 21.19 11.89 22.21
CA PRO A 30 21.77 10.56 22.37
C PRO A 30 22.17 10.28 23.83
N CYS A 31 21.78 9.12 24.36
CA CYS A 31 22.29 8.59 25.64
C CYS A 31 23.65 7.89 25.42
N ARG A 32 24.61 8.21 26.30
CA ARG A 32 25.97 7.63 26.36
C ARG A 32 26.00 6.37 27.24
N GLY A 33 26.88 5.44 26.86
CA GLY A 33 27.74 4.65 27.76
C GLY A 33 27.22 3.29 28.25
N ILE A 34 28.00 2.23 28.04
CA ILE A 34 28.82 1.57 29.07
C ILE A 34 29.72 0.52 28.40
N SER A 35 31.00 0.56 28.73
CA SER A 35 32.05 -0.40 28.44
C SER A 35 32.06 -1.54 29.46
N HIS A 36 32.35 -2.78 29.04
CA HIS A 36 33.02 -3.75 29.89
C HIS A 36 33.91 -4.69 29.07
N SER A 37 35.19 -4.68 29.41
CA SER A 37 36.21 -5.68 29.13
C SER A 37 35.99 -6.93 30.00
N HIS A 38 36.19 -8.14 29.47
CA HIS A 38 36.82 -9.21 30.23
C HIS A 38 37.43 -10.29 29.33
N SER A 39 38.48 -10.87 29.90
CA SER A 39 39.57 -11.67 29.37
C SER A 39 39.27 -13.16 29.21
N GLU A 40 40.17 -13.81 28.44
CA GLU A 40 40.71 -15.17 28.63
C GLU A 40 39.79 -16.39 28.58
N ARG A 41 40.03 -17.28 27.59
CA ARG A 41 40.96 -18.42 27.77
C ARG A 41 41.09 -19.23 26.48
N ARG A 42 42.33 -19.55 26.11
CA ARG A 42 42.69 -20.50 25.04
C ARG A 42 43.17 -21.78 25.72
N VAL A 43 42.49 -22.91 25.47
CA VAL A 43 42.97 -24.24 25.83
C VAL A 43 43.04 -25.07 24.55
N ARG A 44 44.21 -25.67 24.31
CA ARG A 44 44.50 -26.62 23.23
C ARG A 44 44.05 -28.02 23.65
N GLY A 45 43.67 -28.85 22.69
CA GLY A 45 43.79 -30.29 22.84
C GLY A 45 43.01 -31.08 21.79
N PRO A 46 43.53 -32.22 21.30
CA PRO A 46 43.40 -32.64 19.91
C PRO A 46 42.43 -33.81 19.74
N VAL A 47 41.90 -34.03 18.54
CA VAL A 47 41.41 -35.38 18.19
C VAL A 47 41.73 -35.70 16.73
N SER A 48 42.37 -36.85 16.61
CA SER A 48 42.81 -37.57 15.42
C SER A 48 41.68 -38.38 14.77
N THR A 49 41.97 -38.82 13.55
CA THR A 49 41.56 -40.08 12.91
C THR A 49 40.24 -40.13 12.15
N ALA A 50 40.42 -40.25 10.84
CA ALA A 50 39.47 -40.76 9.87
C ALA A 50 39.03 -42.19 10.22
N VAL A 51 37.74 -42.46 10.03
CA VAL A 51 37.22 -43.80 9.76
C VAL A 51 36.17 -43.69 8.66
N SER A 52 36.43 -44.40 7.57
CA SER A 52 35.53 -44.65 6.45
C SER A 52 34.32 -45.49 6.88
N ASN A 53 33.13 -45.22 6.36
CA ASN A 53 32.41 -46.14 5.45
C ASN A 53 30.93 -45.75 5.24
N ALA A 54 30.67 -45.45 3.97
CA ALA A 54 29.55 -45.84 3.12
C ALA A 54 28.20 -46.34 3.69
N ARG A 55 27.16 -45.87 2.98
CA ARG A 55 25.80 -46.41 2.77
C ARG A 55 24.72 -45.94 3.76
N ALA A 56 23.87 -45.03 3.28
CA ALA A 56 22.49 -45.38 2.92
C ALA A 56 21.87 -44.23 2.12
N ARG A 57 21.26 -44.59 1.00
CA ARG A 57 20.50 -43.70 0.13
C ARG A 57 19.25 -43.23 0.86
N GLU A 58 19.17 -41.95 1.20
CA GLU A 58 17.89 -41.30 1.46
C GLU A 58 17.64 -40.30 0.33
N ARG A 59 16.60 -40.61 -0.44
CA ARG A 59 16.10 -39.78 -1.54
C ARG A 59 15.59 -38.47 -0.96
N LEU A 60 16.47 -37.49 -0.86
CA LEU A 60 16.06 -36.10 -0.76
C LEU A 60 15.42 -35.72 -2.10
N THR A 61 14.09 -35.84 -2.13
CA THR A 61 13.29 -35.22 -3.17
C THR A 61 13.71 -33.76 -3.30
N PRO A 62 13.94 -33.23 -4.51
CA PRO A 62 14.24 -31.82 -4.64
C PRO A 62 13.01 -31.07 -4.16
N VAL A 63 13.16 -30.37 -3.02
CA VAL A 63 12.25 -29.32 -2.59
C VAL A 63 12.01 -28.49 -3.84
N LYS A 64 10.75 -28.49 -4.30
CA LYS A 64 10.31 -27.63 -5.39
C LYS A 64 10.70 -26.22 -4.99
N ARG A 65 11.83 -25.75 -5.51
CA ARG A 65 12.08 -24.35 -5.77
C ARG A 65 10.88 -23.97 -6.62
N CYS A 66 9.85 -23.41 -5.98
CA CYS A 66 8.85 -22.63 -6.67
C CYS A 66 9.62 -21.42 -7.19
N THR A 67 10.21 -21.63 -8.35
CA THR A 67 10.72 -20.62 -9.25
C THR A 67 9.66 -19.53 -9.28
N VAL A 68 10.10 -18.33 -8.94
CA VAL A 68 9.38 -17.08 -9.17
C VAL A 68 9.10 -17.01 -10.66
N ALA A 69 8.00 -17.64 -11.08
CA ALA A 69 7.51 -17.59 -12.44
C ALA A 69 6.67 -16.32 -12.52
N VAL A 70 7.38 -15.27 -12.90
CA VAL A 70 6.90 -14.02 -13.47
C VAL A 70 5.65 -14.28 -14.32
N ALA A 71 4.51 -13.92 -13.76
CA ALA A 71 3.32 -13.58 -14.52
C ALA A 71 2.83 -12.23 -13.99
N GLN A 72 3.67 -11.21 -14.12
CA GLN A 72 3.26 -9.81 -14.00
C GLN A 72 2.46 -9.45 -15.27
N ALA A 73 1.29 -10.08 -15.44
CA ALA A 73 0.21 -9.36 -16.08
C ALA A 73 -0.03 -8.13 -15.20
N LEU A 74 -0.02 -6.93 -15.78
CA LEU A 74 -0.46 -5.70 -15.13
C LEU A 74 -1.87 -5.93 -14.58
N ARG A 75 -1.98 -6.47 -13.36
CA ARG A 75 -3.26 -6.71 -12.70
C ARG A 75 -3.72 -5.37 -12.16
N VAL A 76 -4.51 -4.69 -12.99
CA VAL A 76 -5.23 -3.48 -12.64
C VAL A 76 -6.30 -3.82 -11.62
N ASP A 77 -5.92 -3.70 -10.35
CA ASP A 77 -6.81 -3.96 -9.23
C ASP A 77 -7.47 -2.66 -8.76
N LEU A 78 -8.56 -2.83 -8.02
CA LEU A 78 -9.31 -1.77 -7.36
C LEU A 78 -9.51 -2.15 -5.90
N LEU A 79 -9.40 -1.18 -5.00
CA LEU A 79 -9.93 -1.28 -3.65
C LEU A 79 -11.32 -0.67 -3.61
N VAL A 80 -12.30 -1.46 -3.19
CA VAL A 80 -13.67 -0.99 -3.03
C VAL A 80 -14.08 -1.07 -1.56
N SER A 81 -14.27 0.09 -0.93
CA SER A 81 -14.75 0.15 0.44
C SER A 81 -16.25 -0.09 0.51
N TYR A 82 -16.70 -0.71 1.60
CA TYR A 82 -18.12 -0.98 1.86
C TYR A 82 -18.44 -0.95 3.36
N PRO A 83 -19.68 -0.65 3.78
CA PRO A 83 -20.08 -0.73 5.18
C PRO A 83 -19.93 -2.16 5.72
N ARG A 84 -19.30 -2.34 6.89
CA ARG A 84 -18.89 -3.67 7.41
C ARG A 84 -19.97 -4.75 7.41
N ARG A 85 -21.24 -4.39 7.59
CA ARG A 85 -22.39 -5.31 7.65
C ARG A 85 -23.07 -5.54 6.29
N CYS A 86 -22.52 -4.99 5.21
CA CYS A 86 -23.13 -4.99 3.89
C CYS A 86 -22.28 -5.76 2.86
N TYR A 87 -21.52 -6.77 3.27
CA TYR A 87 -20.63 -7.55 2.38
C TYR A 87 -21.37 -8.11 1.16
N ALA A 88 -22.46 -8.87 1.35
CA ALA A 88 -23.16 -9.51 0.24
C ALA A 88 -23.87 -8.50 -0.69
N PRO A 89 -24.61 -7.49 -0.17
CA PRO A 89 -25.13 -6.41 -1.01
C PRO A 89 -24.05 -5.66 -1.78
N ALA A 90 -22.93 -5.31 -1.13
CA ALA A 90 -21.81 -4.63 -1.77
C ALA A 90 -21.19 -5.46 -2.89
N LYS A 91 -20.95 -6.76 -2.66
CA LYS A 91 -20.41 -7.66 -3.69
C LYS A 91 -21.30 -7.71 -4.93
N ARG A 92 -22.63 -7.80 -4.75
CA ARG A 92 -23.59 -7.79 -5.87
C ARG A 92 -23.60 -6.44 -6.58
N GLU A 93 -23.56 -5.34 -5.84
CA GLU A 93 -23.54 -3.99 -6.40
C GLU A 93 -22.28 -3.75 -7.25
N ILE A 94 -21.11 -4.15 -6.76
CA ILE A 94 -19.84 -4.09 -7.51
C ILE A 94 -19.94 -4.90 -8.81
N GLY A 95 -20.43 -6.15 -8.73
CA GLY A 95 -20.58 -7.00 -9.92
C GLY A 95 -21.55 -6.41 -10.95
N ARG A 96 -22.69 -5.85 -10.49
CA ARG A 96 -23.65 -5.18 -11.38
C ARG A 96 -23.04 -3.94 -12.04
N ILE A 97 -22.34 -3.10 -11.28
CA ILE A 97 -21.69 -1.88 -11.81
C ILE A 97 -20.66 -2.27 -12.86
N LEU A 98 -19.73 -3.18 -12.55
CA LEU A 98 -18.70 -3.61 -13.49
C LEU A 98 -19.31 -4.30 -14.73
N GLY A 99 -20.38 -5.06 -14.58
CA GLY A 99 -21.13 -5.63 -15.70
C GLY A 99 -21.66 -4.56 -16.66
N ARG A 100 -22.18 -3.44 -16.13
CA ARG A 100 -22.61 -2.30 -16.95
C ARG A 100 -21.45 -1.60 -17.65
N LEU A 101 -20.26 -1.62 -17.05
CA LEU A 101 -19.03 -1.04 -17.62
C LEU A 101 -18.32 -2.00 -18.60
N GLY A 102 -18.84 -3.21 -18.81
CA GLY A 102 -18.32 -4.17 -19.78
C GLY A 102 -17.50 -5.32 -19.19
N ASP A 103 -17.43 -5.47 -17.87
CA ASP A 103 -16.81 -6.62 -17.21
C ASP A 103 -17.87 -7.51 -16.54
N ALA A 104 -18.25 -8.59 -17.23
CA ALA A 104 -19.29 -9.51 -16.77
C ALA A 104 -18.82 -10.47 -15.65
N GLN A 105 -17.52 -10.64 -15.45
CA GLN A 105 -16.97 -11.62 -14.51
C GLN A 105 -15.80 -11.06 -13.68
N PRO A 106 -16.00 -9.96 -12.94
CA PRO A 106 -14.95 -9.39 -12.11
C PRO A 106 -14.63 -10.32 -10.92
N GLY A 107 -13.34 -10.42 -10.59
CA GLY A 107 -12.89 -11.11 -9.39
C GLY A 107 -13.10 -10.23 -8.17
N ILE A 108 -14.05 -10.56 -7.30
CA ILE A 108 -14.37 -9.76 -6.09
C ILE A 108 -14.08 -10.57 -4.83
N GLU A 109 -12.98 -10.22 -4.15
CA GLU A 109 -12.37 -10.96 -3.04
C GLU A 109 -12.24 -10.11 -1.77
N LYS A 110 -12.18 -10.78 -0.61
CA LYS A 110 -11.89 -10.11 0.67
C LYS A 110 -10.44 -9.63 0.67
N SER A 111 -10.20 -8.42 1.15
CA SER A 111 -8.86 -7.83 1.30
C SER A 111 -8.06 -8.30 2.51
N GLY A 112 -8.59 -9.25 3.31
CA GLY A 112 -8.02 -9.59 4.62
C GLY A 112 -8.31 -8.59 5.73
N VAL A 113 -8.93 -7.44 5.42
CA VAL A 113 -9.46 -6.48 6.41
C VAL A 113 -10.95 -6.22 6.18
N ALA A 114 -11.67 -5.92 7.26
CA ALA A 114 -13.11 -5.67 7.17
C ALA A 114 -13.42 -4.37 6.39
N GLY A 115 -14.43 -4.42 5.53
CA GLY A 115 -14.97 -3.25 4.84
C GLY A 115 -14.19 -2.79 3.61
N ILE A 116 -13.29 -3.62 3.06
CA ILE A 116 -12.66 -3.41 1.76
C ILE A 116 -12.67 -4.72 0.96
N PHE A 117 -13.10 -4.64 -0.30
CA PHE A 117 -12.86 -5.64 -1.33
C PHE A 117 -11.59 -5.34 -2.10
N VAL A 118 -10.88 -6.39 -2.50
CA VAL A 118 -9.98 -6.35 -3.66
C VAL A 118 -10.79 -6.80 -4.86
N VAL A 119 -10.81 -5.96 -5.88
CA VAL A 119 -11.55 -6.19 -7.11
C VAL A 119 -10.55 -6.27 -8.25
N ARG A 120 -10.54 -7.41 -8.94
CA ARG A 120 -9.77 -7.64 -10.16
C ARG A 120 -10.71 -7.52 -11.34
N THR A 121 -10.34 -6.70 -12.31
CA THR A 121 -11.15 -6.45 -13.51
C THR A 121 -10.27 -6.54 -14.75
N SER A 122 -10.86 -6.84 -15.90
CA SER A 122 -10.19 -6.75 -17.21
C SER A 122 -10.13 -5.31 -17.75
N LEU A 123 -10.85 -4.38 -17.12
CA LEU A 123 -10.93 -2.97 -17.52
C LEU A 123 -9.79 -2.15 -16.91
N ASP A 124 -9.45 -1.03 -17.52
CA ASP A 124 -8.55 -0.06 -16.91
C ASP A 124 -9.14 0.51 -15.61
N ASN A 125 -8.40 0.39 -14.50
CA ASN A 125 -8.92 0.73 -13.17
C ASN A 125 -9.24 2.23 -12.99
N ARG A 126 -8.49 3.12 -13.64
CA ARG A 126 -8.74 4.57 -13.62
C ARG A 126 -9.98 4.92 -14.44
N ARG A 127 -10.19 4.27 -15.60
CA ARG A 127 -11.43 4.39 -16.39
C ARG A 127 -12.64 3.90 -15.61
N VAL A 128 -12.54 2.77 -14.92
CA VAL A 128 -13.62 2.28 -14.05
C VAL A 128 -13.96 3.32 -12.98
N VAL A 129 -12.97 3.90 -12.32
CA VAL A 129 -13.19 4.92 -11.28
C VAL A 129 -13.88 6.16 -11.87
N ALA A 130 -13.45 6.65 -13.02
CA ALA A 130 -14.06 7.78 -13.70
C ALA A 130 -15.52 7.49 -14.11
N GLN A 131 -15.78 6.34 -14.73
CA GLN A 131 -17.13 5.93 -15.12
C GLN A 131 -18.04 5.67 -13.91
N CYS A 132 -17.50 5.20 -12.78
CA CYS A 132 -18.25 5.12 -11.54
C CYS A 132 -18.67 6.50 -11.04
N ALA A 133 -17.81 7.52 -11.16
CA ALA A 133 -18.15 8.89 -10.80
C ALA A 133 -19.26 9.46 -11.70
N GLU A 134 -19.13 9.30 -13.02
CA GLU A 134 -20.15 9.70 -14.01
C GLU A 134 -21.49 8.99 -13.76
N LEU A 135 -21.44 7.67 -13.53
CA LEU A 135 -22.64 6.89 -13.27
C LEU A 135 -23.30 7.29 -11.95
N CYS A 136 -22.53 7.61 -10.92
CA CYS A 136 -23.10 8.07 -9.64
C CYS A 136 -23.72 9.47 -9.77
N GLN A 137 -23.20 10.33 -10.65
CA GLN A 137 -23.80 11.63 -10.94
C GLN A 137 -25.13 11.47 -11.70
N ALA A 138 -25.18 10.57 -12.68
CA ALA A 138 -26.39 10.32 -13.47
C ALA A 138 -27.45 9.52 -12.70
N GLU A 139 -27.03 8.52 -11.92
CA GLU A 139 -27.87 7.59 -11.19
C GLU A 139 -27.34 7.37 -9.76
N PRO A 140 -27.53 8.31 -8.82
CA PRO A 140 -27.03 8.18 -7.45
C PRO A 140 -27.48 6.90 -6.73
N ASP A 141 -28.72 6.47 -6.98
CA ASP A 141 -29.30 5.25 -6.37
C ASP A 141 -28.62 3.95 -6.84
N ALA A 142 -27.80 4.01 -7.90
CA ALA A 142 -26.98 2.90 -8.32
C ALA A 142 -25.83 2.61 -7.33
N PHE A 143 -25.49 3.53 -6.41
CA PHE A 143 -24.42 3.36 -5.45
C PHE A 143 -24.94 3.48 -4.02
N ARG A 144 -25.04 2.35 -3.32
CA ARG A 144 -25.49 2.32 -1.94
C ARG A 144 -24.48 1.68 -1.00
N PHE A 145 -23.73 0.70 -1.48
CA PHE A 145 -22.84 -0.12 -0.65
C PHE A 145 -21.37 -0.08 -1.10
N ALA A 146 -21.08 0.14 -2.38
CA ALA A 146 -19.75 0.32 -2.95
C ALA A 146 -19.32 1.80 -2.84
N ILE A 147 -18.98 2.21 -1.62
CA ILE A 147 -18.95 3.63 -1.22
C ILE A 147 -17.69 4.39 -1.65
N LYS A 148 -16.57 3.71 -1.92
CA LYS A 148 -15.30 4.33 -2.34
C LYS A 148 -14.51 3.37 -3.21
N TRP A 149 -14.00 3.87 -4.32
CA TRP A 149 -13.25 3.15 -5.34
C TRP A 149 -11.88 3.80 -5.51
N VAL A 150 -10.83 3.00 -5.38
CA VAL A 150 -9.43 3.45 -5.47
C VAL A 150 -8.68 2.50 -6.41
N PRO A 151 -8.05 3.00 -7.49
CA PRO A 151 -7.22 2.17 -8.35
C PRO A 151 -5.94 1.76 -7.60
N VAL A 152 -5.45 0.56 -7.85
CA VAL A 152 -4.18 0.05 -7.31
C VAL A 152 -3.19 -0.08 -8.45
N ASP A 153 -1.99 0.48 -8.27
CA ASP A 153 -0.92 0.38 -9.26
C ASP A 153 0.06 -0.74 -8.90
N TYR A 154 0.33 -0.94 -7.61
CA TYR A 154 1.29 -1.93 -7.15
C TYR A 154 0.82 -2.66 -5.89
N TRP A 155 1.34 -3.88 -5.76
CA TRP A 155 1.23 -4.69 -4.55
C TRP A 155 2.61 -5.03 -4.02
N CYS A 156 2.77 -5.00 -2.70
CA CYS A 156 3.92 -5.62 -2.04
C CYS A 156 3.48 -6.40 -0.80
N GLU A 157 4.39 -7.22 -0.30
CA GLU A 157 4.25 -7.85 1.01
C GLU A 157 4.24 -6.78 2.10
N LYS A 158 3.63 -7.09 3.24
CA LYS A 158 3.63 -6.21 4.42
C LYS A 158 4.99 -6.28 5.12
N ASP A 159 5.96 -5.68 4.47
CA ASP A 159 7.36 -5.54 4.88
C ASP A 159 7.83 -4.13 4.51
N LEU A 160 8.48 -3.44 5.45
CA LEU A 160 8.81 -2.02 5.27
C LEU A 160 9.93 -1.81 4.25
N ASP A 161 10.90 -2.71 4.19
CA ASP A 161 12.02 -2.64 3.25
C ASP A 161 11.56 -2.95 1.82
N ALA A 162 10.67 -3.94 1.65
CA ALA A 162 10.03 -4.24 0.37
C ALA A 162 9.18 -3.07 -0.14
N LEU A 163 8.42 -2.42 0.75
CA LEU A 163 7.63 -1.25 0.41
C LEU A 163 8.53 -0.05 0.06
N GLU A 164 9.60 0.21 0.82
CA GLU A 164 10.57 1.27 0.52
C GLU A 164 11.21 1.09 -0.85
N ARG A 165 11.66 -0.14 -1.15
CA ARG A 165 12.20 -0.49 -2.47
C ARG A 165 11.20 -0.25 -3.59
N LEU A 166 9.95 -0.69 -3.43
CA LEU A 166 8.87 -0.44 -4.39
C LEU A 166 8.66 1.06 -4.61
N ILE A 167 8.61 1.85 -3.53
CA ILE A 167 8.45 3.31 -3.64
C ILE A 167 9.62 3.92 -4.42
N LYS A 168 10.85 3.56 -4.08
CA LYS A 168 12.06 4.09 -4.70
C LYS A 168 12.16 3.74 -6.19
N GLU A 169 11.87 2.49 -6.55
CA GLU A 169 12.13 1.96 -7.90
C GLU A 169 10.96 2.14 -8.86
N GLN A 170 9.72 2.12 -8.37
CA GLN A 170 8.53 2.11 -9.22
C GLN A 170 7.72 3.40 -9.09
N VAL A 171 7.58 3.97 -7.90
CA VAL A 171 6.70 5.14 -7.66
C VAL A 171 7.43 6.46 -7.86
N ALA A 172 8.59 6.64 -7.22
CA ALA A 172 9.35 7.89 -7.27
C ALA A 172 9.69 8.36 -8.70
N PRO A 173 10.08 7.47 -9.64
CA PRO A 173 10.37 7.86 -11.01
C PRO A 173 9.17 8.42 -11.79
N GLN A 174 7.95 8.07 -11.37
CA GLN A 174 6.70 8.53 -12.00
C GLN A 174 6.22 9.89 -11.49
N ILE A 175 6.94 10.47 -10.51
CA ILE A 175 6.70 11.84 -10.04
C ILE A 175 7.70 12.75 -10.77
N GLY A 176 7.17 13.61 -11.64
CA GLY A 176 7.95 14.54 -12.43
C GLY A 176 8.79 15.47 -11.57
N ALA A 177 9.93 15.93 -12.10
CA ALA A 177 10.88 16.76 -11.35
C ALA A 177 10.26 18.05 -10.79
N GLN A 178 9.25 18.60 -11.47
CA GLN A 178 8.52 19.81 -11.06
C GLN A 178 7.18 19.51 -10.37
N GLU A 179 6.76 18.25 -10.32
CA GLU A 179 5.53 17.85 -9.64
C GLU A 179 5.74 17.86 -8.12
N THR A 180 4.70 18.28 -7.41
CA THR A 180 4.61 18.18 -5.96
C THR A 180 3.84 16.93 -5.55
N TRP A 181 4.17 16.39 -4.39
CA TRP A 181 3.56 15.14 -3.93
C TRP A 181 3.19 15.17 -2.44
N ALA A 182 2.31 14.26 -2.04
CA ALA A 182 2.04 13.95 -0.64
C ALA A 182 1.86 12.44 -0.44
N MET A 183 1.94 11.99 0.81
CA MET A 183 1.70 10.61 1.20
C MET A 183 0.43 10.49 2.05
N LEU A 184 -0.37 9.46 1.78
CA LEU A 184 -1.49 9.05 2.63
C LEU A 184 -1.34 7.57 2.98
N VAL A 185 -1.24 7.26 4.26
CA VAL A 185 -1.15 5.88 4.75
C VAL A 185 -2.44 5.50 5.46
N GLU A 186 -3.14 4.51 4.91
CA GLU A 186 -4.38 3.95 5.41
C GLU A 186 -4.09 2.63 6.12
N LYS A 187 -3.81 2.78 7.42
CA LYS A 187 -3.29 1.70 8.25
C LYS A 187 -4.41 0.93 8.93
N ARG A 188 -4.71 -0.28 8.45
CA ARG A 188 -5.65 -1.23 9.08
C ARG A 188 -4.93 -2.42 9.71
N GLY A 189 -3.83 -2.14 10.42
CA GLY A 189 -3.00 -3.14 11.08
C GLY A 189 -1.57 -2.66 11.26
N TRP A 190 -0.63 -3.61 11.39
CA TRP A 190 0.82 -3.36 11.51
C TRP A 190 1.20 -2.69 12.83
N ALA A 191 1.25 -3.48 13.90
CA ALA A 191 1.56 -2.99 15.25
C ALA A 191 3.01 -2.51 15.40
N GLU A 192 3.93 -3.13 14.64
CA GLU A 192 5.37 -2.85 14.66
C GLU A 192 5.72 -1.39 14.33
N TYR A 193 4.95 -0.75 13.44
CA TYR A 193 5.21 0.62 13.01
C TYR A 193 4.00 1.53 13.22
N HIS A 194 4.28 2.72 13.77
CA HIS A 194 3.34 3.84 13.76
C HIS A 194 3.28 4.47 12.37
N THR A 195 2.13 5.04 12.01
CA THR A 195 1.92 5.66 10.69
C THR A 195 2.97 6.74 10.38
N ALA A 196 3.36 7.54 11.36
CA ALA A 196 4.38 8.58 11.19
C ALA A 196 5.78 8.00 10.86
N GLN A 197 6.13 6.85 11.43
CA GLN A 197 7.40 6.17 11.14
C GLN A 197 7.42 5.63 9.71
N ILE A 198 6.30 5.02 9.27
CA ILE A 198 6.15 4.55 7.88
C ILE A 198 6.32 5.72 6.91
N ILE A 199 5.61 6.83 7.15
CA ILE A 199 5.71 8.03 6.31
C ILE A 199 7.15 8.57 6.28
N ALA A 200 7.78 8.72 7.45
CA ALA A 200 9.13 9.26 7.55
C ALA A 200 10.17 8.40 6.82
N ARG A 201 10.03 7.07 6.90
CA ARG A 201 10.90 6.12 6.19
C ARG A 201 10.72 6.22 4.69
N LEU A 202 9.49 6.08 4.21
CA LEU A 202 9.20 6.00 2.78
C LEU A 202 9.40 7.33 2.05
N ALA A 203 9.16 8.47 2.72
CA ALA A 203 9.35 9.78 2.10
C ALA A 203 10.81 10.09 1.73
N GLN A 204 11.79 9.46 2.38
CA GLN A 204 13.21 9.62 2.05
C GLN A 204 13.55 9.06 0.66
N SER A 205 12.72 8.16 0.13
CA SER A 205 12.92 7.55 -1.18
C SER A 205 12.41 8.40 -2.35
N ILE A 206 11.76 9.54 -2.07
CA ILE A 206 11.18 10.42 -3.11
C ILE A 206 11.80 11.81 -2.99
N ASP A 207 12.81 12.08 -3.82
CA ASP A 207 13.45 13.39 -3.91
C ASP A 207 12.64 14.37 -4.78
N ARG A 208 11.45 14.74 -4.31
CA ARG A 208 10.52 15.67 -4.97
C ARG A 208 9.88 16.60 -3.95
N ARG A 209 9.42 17.77 -4.39
CA ARG A 209 8.83 18.79 -3.51
C ARG A 209 7.54 18.27 -2.87
N VAL A 210 7.45 18.33 -1.55
CA VAL A 210 6.24 17.93 -0.82
C VAL A 210 5.21 19.07 -0.79
N ARG A 211 3.93 18.76 -1.01
CA ARG A 211 2.79 19.67 -0.84
C ARG A 211 1.59 18.93 -0.25
N LEU A 212 1.30 19.14 1.03
CA LEU A 212 0.31 18.32 1.76
C LEU A 212 -1.16 18.55 1.38
N LYS A 213 -1.55 19.77 0.96
CA LYS A 213 -2.98 20.12 0.78
C LYS A 213 -3.53 19.84 -0.62
N ALA A 214 -2.73 20.09 -1.66
CA ALA A 214 -3.15 19.96 -3.05
C ALA A 214 -1.94 19.53 -3.91
N PRO A 215 -1.40 18.34 -3.67
CA PRO A 215 -0.27 17.83 -4.47
C PRO A 215 -0.69 17.52 -5.90
N ASP A 216 0.27 17.52 -6.82
CA ASP A 216 0.08 17.02 -8.18
C ASP A 216 -0.06 15.49 -8.20
N LYS A 217 0.59 14.82 -7.22
CA LYS A 217 0.56 13.37 -7.02
C LYS A 217 0.32 12.98 -5.56
N LEU A 218 -0.57 12.02 -5.32
CA LEU A 218 -0.78 11.41 -4.01
C LEU A 218 -0.28 9.96 -4.02
N VAL A 219 0.76 9.68 -3.23
CA VAL A 219 1.20 8.32 -2.94
C VAL A 219 0.32 7.78 -1.82
N ARG A 220 -0.66 6.96 -2.17
CA ARG A 220 -1.57 6.31 -1.23
C ARG A 220 -1.10 4.89 -0.95
N ILE A 221 -1.03 4.54 0.33
CA ILE A 221 -0.59 3.24 0.83
C ILE A 221 -1.73 2.65 1.67
N ASP A 222 -2.30 1.54 1.23
CA ASP A 222 -3.33 0.81 1.97
C ASP A 222 -2.74 -0.50 2.52
N ILE A 223 -2.67 -0.60 3.86
CA ILE A 223 -2.13 -1.79 4.54
C ILE A 223 -3.27 -2.77 4.80
N LEU A 224 -3.27 -3.89 4.09
CA LEU A 224 -4.36 -4.86 3.99
C LEU A 224 -3.90 -6.26 4.42
N GLY A 225 -4.11 -6.60 5.69
CA GLY A 225 -3.81 -7.94 6.21
C GLY A 225 -2.32 -8.29 6.16
N ALA A 226 -1.92 -9.10 5.18
CA ALA A 226 -0.54 -9.52 4.92
C ALA A 226 0.11 -8.79 3.73
N THR A 227 -0.63 -7.94 3.03
CA THR A 227 -0.22 -7.25 1.81
C THR A 227 -0.41 -5.75 1.94
N VAL A 228 0.26 -4.98 1.07
CA VAL A 228 0.12 -3.53 0.97
C VAL A 228 -0.18 -3.18 -0.48
N ALA A 229 -1.24 -2.40 -0.69
CA ALA A 229 -1.55 -1.81 -1.98
C ALA A 229 -0.97 -0.39 -2.03
N VAL A 230 -0.39 -0.04 -3.18
CA VAL A 230 0.16 1.30 -3.43
C VAL A 230 -0.50 1.88 -4.69
N SER A 231 -0.99 3.10 -4.55
CA SER A 231 -1.59 3.88 -5.63
C SER A 231 -0.85 5.20 -5.78
N LEU A 232 -0.45 5.54 -7.01
CA LEU A 232 0.04 6.86 -7.38
C LEU A 232 -1.06 7.61 -8.11
N LEU A 233 -1.76 8.46 -7.35
CA LEU A 233 -3.01 9.09 -7.78
C LEU A 233 -2.75 10.53 -8.23
N ARG A 234 -3.38 10.95 -9.32
CA ARG A 234 -3.61 12.37 -9.60
C ARG A 234 -4.86 12.87 -8.88
N PRO A 235 -5.02 14.19 -8.72
CA PRO A 235 -6.28 14.79 -8.33
C PRO A 235 -7.46 14.22 -9.14
N GLY A 236 -8.46 13.68 -8.45
CA GLY A 236 -9.70 13.16 -9.07
C GLY A 236 -9.67 11.68 -9.43
N GLU A 237 -8.54 10.97 -9.30
CA GLU A 237 -8.43 9.54 -9.66
C GLU A 237 -8.98 8.58 -8.59
N THR A 238 -9.84 9.06 -7.68
CA THR A 238 -10.60 8.22 -6.75
C THR A 238 -12.04 8.66 -6.72
N PHE A 239 -12.95 7.71 -6.58
CA PHE A 239 -14.38 7.99 -6.48
C PHE A 239 -14.90 7.62 -5.09
N SER A 240 -15.80 8.42 -4.54
CA SER A 240 -16.47 8.18 -3.27
C SER A 240 -17.85 8.83 -3.26
N ILE A 241 -18.87 8.10 -2.84
CA ILE A 241 -20.24 8.65 -2.74
C ILE A 241 -20.38 9.76 -1.68
N TYR A 242 -19.39 9.87 -0.79
CA TYR A 242 -19.34 10.91 0.25
C TYR A 242 -18.43 12.09 -0.12
N ALA A 243 -17.81 12.06 -1.30
CA ALA A 243 -17.09 13.24 -1.78
C ALA A 243 -18.13 14.32 -2.12
N PRO A 244 -17.90 15.59 -1.74
CA PRO A 244 -18.75 16.68 -2.22
C PRO A 244 -18.68 16.76 -3.75
N PRO A 245 -19.76 17.16 -4.43
CA PRO A 245 -19.75 17.43 -5.87
C PRO A 245 -18.78 18.55 -6.24
#